data_AF-A0A8S2WRU1-F1
#
_entry.id   AF-A0A8S2WRU1-F1
#
_cell.length_a   1.000
_cell.length_b   1.000
_cell.length_c   1.000
_cell.angle_alpha   90.00
_cell.angle_beta   90.00
_cell.angle_gamma   90.00
#
_symmetry.space_group_name_H-M   'P 1'
#
loop_
_entity.id
_entity.type
_entity.pdbx_description
1 polymer ?
#
loop_
_entity_poly.entity_id
_entity_poly.type
_entity_poly.pdbx_seq_one_letter_code
_entity_poly.pdbx_strand_id
1 'polypeptide(L)'
;VAKLAAIPKPPPPVDAFSKSSLTVQNQLLDLPPNMSKIALASADTPASDIPAIDSVAPSVLPLPANSYTSSTTTSVPTAIQGPQGSTGVTFPAVVHPNIDGIAIKPVLDDIYNFQNYGKYAVTIFDQNSENILVQTLVNVVPENEICMPKKFVLRDSVNNILVGASVKLKLHDQVVFTGSTDSAGTVIMPTTLQKNCYDVEIHASDAQHKPSVFRMIVYENRGSEISTQFICRQLDSDQLEIVLKWGTIPRDLDSHLHISDGRHVYYESKVEENVSLDCDVTNGNGPETIKIRLEPGLKYLYVVHRYSRDGHLTKSGATVTFNNSAITNSNTPYQVVQIPVVNQPNANFWIVCEIDGTTKNIRMFENAFENHNNYASDEIGKKYLK
;
A
#
# COMPACT_ATOMS: atom_id res chain seq x y z
N VAL A 1 26.84 26.49 -4.32
CA VAL A 1 25.51 26.95 -3.84
C VAL A 1 24.85 27.71 -4.97
N ALA A 2 24.16 27.01 -5.87
CA ALA A 2 23.36 27.66 -6.90
C ALA A 2 22.04 28.08 -6.25
N LYS A 3 21.77 29.39 -6.22
CA LYS A 3 20.46 29.93 -5.80
C LYS A 3 19.41 29.40 -6.77
N LEU A 4 18.39 28.69 -6.26
CA LEU A 4 17.13 28.56 -7.00
C LEU A 4 16.57 29.98 -7.12
N ALA A 5 16.48 30.49 -8.35
CA ALA A 5 15.95 31.82 -8.63
C ALA A 5 14.55 32.00 -8.00
N ALA A 6 14.15 33.25 -7.73
CA ALA A 6 12.81 33.58 -7.25
C ALA A 6 11.77 32.80 -8.07
N ILE A 7 11.00 31.94 -7.38
CA ILE A 7 10.04 31.02 -7.99
C ILE A 7 9.08 31.88 -8.84
N PRO A 8 9.12 31.80 -10.18
CA PRO A 8 8.21 32.57 -11.01
C PRO A 8 6.79 32.18 -10.65
N LYS A 9 5.87 33.15 -10.53
CA LYS A 9 4.46 32.87 -10.27
C LYS A 9 3.97 31.88 -11.33
N PRO A 10 3.67 30.62 -10.98
CA PRO A 10 3.12 29.67 -11.94
C PRO A 10 1.72 30.15 -12.36
N PRO A 11 1.25 29.79 -13.58
CA PRO A 11 -0.10 30.11 -13.98
C PRO A 11 -1.11 29.49 -13.01
N PRO A 12 -2.28 30.12 -12.79
CA PRO A 12 -3.28 29.56 -11.92
C PRO A 12 -3.75 28.19 -12.42
N PRO A 13 -3.75 27.17 -11.56
CA PRO A 13 -4.14 25.82 -11.90
C PRO A 13 -5.65 25.61 -11.69
N VAL A 14 -6.18 24.54 -12.25
CA VAL A 14 -7.55 24.07 -11.94
C VAL A 14 -7.51 23.22 -10.66
N ASP A 15 -8.60 23.21 -9.89
CA ASP A 15 -8.74 22.50 -8.62
C ASP A 15 -8.15 21.06 -8.63
N ALA A 16 -7.01 20.89 -7.93
CA ALA A 16 -6.32 19.61 -7.79
C ALA A 16 -7.09 18.62 -6.90
N PHE A 17 -7.95 19.11 -6.01
CA PHE A 17 -8.75 18.29 -5.12
C PHE A 17 -9.66 17.34 -5.91
N SER A 18 -10.33 17.85 -6.94
CA SER A 18 -11.23 17.08 -7.81
C SER A 18 -10.57 15.88 -8.51
N LYS A 19 -9.25 15.93 -8.73
CA LYS A 19 -8.47 14.87 -9.39
C LYS A 19 -7.90 13.85 -8.42
N SER A 20 -7.96 14.11 -7.12
CA SER A 20 -7.44 13.20 -6.11
C SER A 20 -8.35 12.01 -5.86
N SER A 21 -7.80 10.95 -5.26
CA SER A 21 -8.60 9.79 -4.88
C SER A 21 -9.68 10.20 -3.88
N LEU A 22 -10.84 9.57 -3.95
CA LEU A 22 -11.95 9.86 -3.04
C LEU A 22 -11.56 9.62 -1.56
N THR A 23 -10.63 8.70 -1.30
CA THR A 23 -10.01 8.53 0.02
C THR A 23 -9.28 9.78 0.49
N VAL A 24 -8.47 10.42 -0.37
CA VAL A 24 -7.76 11.66 -0.04
C VAL A 24 -8.73 12.81 0.10
N GLN A 25 -9.73 12.89 -0.78
CA GLN A 25 -10.79 13.88 -0.68
C GLN A 25 -11.51 13.77 0.66
N ASN A 26 -11.93 12.57 1.05
CA ASN A 26 -12.58 12.34 2.34
C ASN A 26 -11.65 12.63 3.52
N GLN A 27 -10.37 12.28 3.45
CA GLN A 27 -9.42 12.65 4.53
C GLN A 27 -9.24 14.15 4.69
N LEU A 28 -9.37 14.90 3.60
CA LEU A 28 -9.30 16.36 3.61
C LEU A 28 -10.65 17.00 3.99
N LEU A 29 -11.79 16.39 3.66
CA LEU A 29 -13.11 16.86 4.06
C LEU A 29 -13.42 16.54 5.53
N ASP A 30 -12.99 15.36 5.99
CA ASP A 30 -13.16 14.82 7.34
C ASP A 30 -11.80 14.85 8.07
N LEU A 31 -11.30 16.05 8.33
CA LEU A 31 -9.98 16.26 8.91
C LEU A 31 -9.88 15.66 10.32
N PRO A 32 -8.78 14.93 10.63
CA PRO A 32 -8.57 14.39 11.96
C PRO A 32 -8.27 15.49 12.99
N PRO A 33 -8.56 15.26 14.28
CA PRO A 33 -8.36 16.26 15.33
C PRO A 33 -6.88 16.64 15.58
N ASN A 34 -5.94 15.73 15.26
CA ASN A 34 -4.50 15.90 15.51
C ASN A 34 -3.71 16.10 14.22
N MET A 35 -3.98 17.18 13.50
CA MET A 35 -3.22 17.52 12.28
C MET A 35 -1.83 18.08 12.61
N SER A 36 -0.85 17.72 11.77
CA SER A 36 0.49 18.29 11.84
C SER A 36 0.50 19.69 11.22
N LYS A 37 0.70 20.73 12.04
CA LYS A 37 0.97 22.08 11.53
C LYS A 37 2.39 22.13 10.97
N ILE A 38 2.52 22.65 9.76
CA ILE A 38 3.80 22.75 9.06
C ILE A 38 4.23 24.22 8.97
N ALA A 39 5.49 24.49 9.29
CA ALA A 39 6.07 25.81 9.13
C ALA A 39 6.24 26.15 7.64
N LEU A 40 6.07 27.42 7.27
CA LEU A 40 6.35 27.85 5.90
C LEU A 40 7.86 27.97 5.70
N ALA A 41 8.38 27.39 4.62
CA ALA A 41 9.78 27.49 4.22
C ALA A 41 9.89 28.37 2.97
N SER A 42 10.79 29.35 3.02
CA SER A 42 11.09 30.22 1.88
C SER A 42 12.10 29.57 0.91
N ALA A 43 12.28 30.15 -0.27
CA ALA A 43 13.22 29.66 -1.28
C ALA A 43 14.69 29.57 -0.80
N ASP A 44 15.08 30.35 0.21
CA ASP A 44 16.43 30.38 0.77
C ASP A 44 16.64 29.34 1.89
N THR A 45 15.61 28.58 2.25
CA THR A 45 15.68 27.58 3.33
C THR A 45 16.62 26.42 2.96
N PRO A 46 17.58 26.04 3.83
CA PRO A 46 18.42 24.86 3.61
C PRO A 46 17.60 23.59 3.39
N ALA A 47 18.14 22.65 2.60
CA ALA A 47 17.43 21.42 2.26
C ALA A 47 16.96 20.60 3.47
N SER A 48 17.81 20.55 4.50
CA SER A 48 17.56 19.85 5.76
C SER A 48 16.42 20.45 6.57
N ASP A 49 16.11 21.73 6.36
CA ASP A 49 15.22 22.51 7.21
C ASP A 49 13.85 22.72 6.53
N ILE A 50 13.70 22.26 5.28
CA ILE A 50 12.41 22.26 4.59
C ILE A 50 11.55 21.17 5.23
N PRO A 51 10.34 21.51 5.71
CA PRO A 51 9.45 20.54 6.32
C PRO A 51 9.12 19.39 5.38
N ALA A 52 9.23 18.17 5.90
CA ALA A 52 8.85 16.97 5.20
C ALA A 52 7.35 16.69 5.36
N ILE A 53 6.69 16.34 4.26
CA ILE A 53 5.30 15.86 4.25
C ILE A 53 5.30 14.41 3.81
N ASP A 54 4.76 13.56 4.67
CA ASP A 54 4.50 12.15 4.42
C ASP A 54 3.08 11.98 3.82
N SER A 55 2.87 10.94 3.02
CA SER A 55 1.61 10.60 2.38
C SER A 55 0.54 10.04 3.33
N VAL A 56 0.83 9.90 4.63
CA VAL A 56 -0.11 9.26 5.57
C VAL A 56 -1.24 10.20 6.01
N ALA A 57 -0.95 11.39 6.53
CA ALA A 57 -1.94 12.28 7.15
C ALA A 57 -1.93 13.69 6.53
N PRO A 58 -3.09 14.36 6.41
CA PRO A 58 -3.15 15.76 6.04
C PRO A 58 -2.32 16.63 6.97
N SER A 59 -1.67 17.63 6.38
CA SER A 59 -0.88 18.63 7.08
C SER A 59 -1.49 20.01 6.91
N VAL A 60 -1.33 20.89 7.90
CA VAL A 60 -1.92 22.23 7.87
C VAL A 60 -0.85 23.27 7.65
N LEU A 61 -0.97 24.02 6.55
CA LEU A 61 -0.18 25.21 6.30
C LEU A 61 -0.87 26.44 6.91
N PRO A 62 -0.15 27.30 7.64
CA PRO A 62 -0.75 28.49 8.22
C PRO A 62 -1.19 29.46 7.13
N LEU A 63 -2.34 30.08 7.34
CA LEU A 63 -2.82 31.21 6.54
C LEU A 63 -2.39 32.52 7.22
N PRO A 64 -2.12 33.59 6.45
CA PRO A 64 -2.04 34.92 7.05
C PRO A 64 -3.39 35.26 7.71
N ALA A 65 -3.35 35.94 8.86
CA ALA A 65 -4.57 36.28 9.60
C ALA A 65 -5.57 37.04 8.72
N ASN A 66 -6.86 36.68 8.80
CA ASN A 66 -7.98 37.28 8.07
C ASN A 66 -7.93 37.17 6.53
N SER A 67 -7.13 36.26 5.97
CA SER A 67 -7.02 36.10 4.50
C SER A 67 -8.20 35.39 3.87
N TYR A 68 -8.94 34.59 4.63
CA TYR A 68 -10.00 33.73 4.11
C TYR A 68 -11.01 33.42 5.22
N THR A 69 -12.28 33.78 5.02
CA THR A 69 -13.37 33.48 5.96
C THR A 69 -14.46 32.72 5.21
N SER A 70 -14.39 31.39 5.25
CA SER A 70 -15.46 30.53 4.76
C SER A 70 -16.16 29.85 5.93
N SER A 71 -17.48 29.75 5.88
CA SER A 71 -18.30 28.99 6.84
C SER A 71 -18.39 27.49 6.50
N THR A 72 -17.87 27.09 5.34
CA THR A 72 -17.90 25.71 4.85
C THR A 72 -16.54 25.29 4.31
N THR A 73 -16.27 23.98 4.36
CA THR A 73 -15.06 23.41 3.77
C THR A 73 -15.07 23.64 2.26
N THR A 74 -13.99 24.23 1.74
CA THR A 74 -13.87 24.67 0.35
C THR A 74 -12.59 24.15 -0.26
N SER A 75 -12.65 23.49 -1.42
CA SER A 75 -11.44 23.12 -2.16
C SER A 75 -10.76 24.36 -2.76
N VAL A 76 -9.43 24.35 -2.78
CA VAL A 76 -8.63 25.46 -3.31
C VAL A 76 -7.60 24.94 -4.32
N PRO A 77 -7.41 25.61 -5.46
CA PRO A 77 -6.47 25.17 -6.50
C PRO A 77 -5.02 25.25 -6.05
N THR A 78 -4.18 24.31 -6.51
CA THR A 78 -2.75 24.26 -6.18
C THR A 78 -1.88 24.13 -7.42
N ALA A 79 -0.82 24.93 -7.49
CA ALA A 79 0.20 24.88 -8.53
C ALA A 79 1.48 24.40 -7.91
N ILE A 80 2.17 23.51 -8.62
CA ILE A 80 3.37 22.88 -8.12
C ILE A 80 4.50 22.96 -9.12
N GLN A 81 5.71 23.14 -8.62
CA GLN A 81 6.95 22.95 -9.36
C GLN A 81 7.81 21.98 -8.57
N GLY A 82 8.00 20.78 -9.14
CA GLY A 82 8.69 19.67 -8.50
C GLY A 82 10.10 19.42 -9.04
N PRO A 83 10.75 18.36 -8.55
CA PRO A 83 12.01 17.86 -9.10
C PRO A 83 11.90 17.55 -10.60
N GLN A 84 13.02 17.66 -11.32
CA GLN A 84 13.09 17.26 -12.72
C GLN A 84 12.75 15.76 -12.86
N GLY A 85 11.79 15.45 -13.74
CA GLY A 85 11.33 14.07 -13.98
C GLY A 85 10.16 13.62 -13.10
N SER A 86 9.74 14.42 -12.11
CA SER A 86 8.55 14.07 -11.32
C SER A 86 7.28 14.09 -12.18
N THR A 87 6.46 13.04 -12.08
CA THR A 87 5.19 12.89 -12.83
C THR A 87 4.13 12.26 -11.95
N GLY A 88 2.89 12.72 -12.03
CA GLY A 88 1.78 12.13 -11.25
C GLY A 88 1.81 12.50 -9.77
N VAL A 89 2.31 13.69 -9.43
CA VAL A 89 2.24 14.25 -8.07
C VAL A 89 1.23 15.39 -8.07
N THR A 90 0.32 15.38 -7.09
CA THR A 90 -0.64 16.46 -6.87
C THR A 90 -0.69 16.84 -5.40
N PHE A 91 -1.12 18.07 -5.11
CA PHE A 91 -1.33 18.56 -3.75
C PHE A 91 -2.76 19.05 -3.58
N PRO A 92 -3.74 18.14 -3.45
CA PRO A 92 -5.08 18.48 -3.01
C PRO A 92 -5.05 19.36 -1.76
N ALA A 93 -5.87 20.40 -1.75
CA ALA A 93 -5.92 21.38 -0.69
C ALA A 93 -7.36 21.82 -0.41
N VAL A 94 -7.67 21.99 0.87
CA VAL A 94 -8.96 22.53 1.32
C VAL A 94 -8.78 23.54 2.44
N VAL A 95 -9.63 24.55 2.46
CA VAL A 95 -9.82 25.43 3.62
C VAL A 95 -11.00 24.89 4.41
N HIS A 96 -10.78 24.57 5.68
CA HIS A 96 -11.83 24.07 6.57
C HIS A 96 -12.17 25.14 7.64
N PRO A 97 -13.46 25.43 7.90
CA PRO A 97 -13.88 26.54 8.79
C PRO A 97 -13.36 26.42 10.23
N ASN A 98 -13.15 25.19 10.69
CA ASN A 98 -12.70 24.89 12.06
C ASN A 98 -11.18 24.74 12.19
N ILE A 99 -10.40 24.94 11.13
CA ILE A 99 -8.94 24.85 11.19
C ILE A 99 -8.33 26.22 10.89
N ASP A 100 -7.30 26.57 11.65
CA ASP A 100 -6.51 27.77 11.42
C ASP A 100 -5.43 27.50 10.37
N GLY A 101 -5.84 27.39 9.09
CA GLY A 101 -4.94 27.16 7.94
C GLY A 101 -5.57 26.45 6.74
N ILE A 102 -4.71 25.99 5.82
CA ILE A 102 -5.07 25.15 4.67
C ILE A 102 -4.59 23.73 4.92
N ALA A 103 -5.49 22.76 4.84
CA ALA A 103 -5.12 21.35 4.88
C ALA A 103 -4.64 20.92 3.49
N ILE A 104 -3.47 20.29 3.43
CA ILE A 104 -2.87 19.74 2.22
C ILE A 104 -2.43 18.30 2.45
N LYS A 105 -2.40 17.53 1.36
CA LYS A 105 -1.84 16.18 1.37
C LYS A 105 -1.24 15.84 0.00
N PRO A 106 0.02 15.41 -0.11
CA PRO A 106 0.57 14.95 -1.38
C PRO A 106 -0.11 13.65 -1.81
N VAL A 107 -0.44 13.55 -3.10
CA VAL A 107 -0.94 12.32 -3.73
C VAL A 107 -0.01 11.97 -4.87
N LEU A 108 0.51 10.75 -4.84
CA LEU A 108 1.40 10.19 -5.85
C LEU A 108 0.66 9.07 -6.59
N ASP A 109 0.67 9.11 -7.91
CA ASP A 109 0.10 8.06 -8.76
C ASP A 109 0.90 6.75 -8.63
N ASP A 110 2.22 6.87 -8.51
CA ASP A 110 3.15 5.77 -8.29
C ASP A 110 4.11 6.13 -7.14
N ILE A 111 3.95 5.43 -6.02
CA ILE A 111 4.80 5.57 -4.82
C ILE A 111 6.20 4.95 -5.00
N TYR A 112 6.42 4.14 -6.04
CA TYR A 112 7.73 3.57 -6.34
C TYR A 112 8.52 4.41 -7.35
N ASN A 113 7.92 5.45 -7.95
CA ASN A 113 8.67 6.40 -8.75
C ASN A 113 9.46 7.34 -7.84
N PHE A 114 10.73 7.00 -7.62
CA PHE A 114 11.61 7.75 -6.72
C PHE A 114 11.81 9.23 -7.11
N GLN A 115 11.51 9.61 -8.37
CA GLN A 115 11.60 10.99 -8.87
C GLN A 115 10.46 11.88 -8.38
N ASN A 116 9.37 11.28 -7.86
CA ASN A 116 8.25 11.98 -7.24
C ASN A 116 8.55 12.50 -5.82
N TYR A 117 9.73 12.16 -5.29
CA TYR A 117 10.16 12.58 -3.97
C TYR A 117 11.26 13.65 -4.06
N GLY A 118 11.16 14.63 -3.17
CA GLY A 118 12.06 15.77 -3.10
C GLY A 118 11.30 17.07 -2.83
N LYS A 119 11.97 18.19 -3.11
CA LYS A 119 11.45 19.52 -2.83
C LYS A 119 10.46 19.96 -3.90
N TYR A 120 9.30 20.41 -3.46
CA TYR A 120 8.27 21.03 -4.28
C TYR A 120 8.08 22.47 -3.83
N ALA A 121 8.03 23.39 -4.78
CA ALA A 121 7.39 24.68 -4.56
C ALA A 121 5.89 24.49 -4.75
N VAL A 122 5.12 24.82 -3.70
CA VAL A 122 3.66 24.70 -3.70
C VAL A 122 3.07 26.09 -3.53
N THR A 123 2.19 26.46 -4.47
CA THR A 123 1.41 27.69 -4.44
C THR A 123 -0.06 27.33 -4.37
N ILE A 124 -0.77 27.85 -3.38
CA ILE A 124 -2.21 27.63 -3.17
C ILE A 124 -2.93 28.94 -3.44
N PHE A 125 -4.01 28.88 -4.23
CA PHE A 125 -4.78 30.03 -4.66
C PHE A 125 -6.14 30.10 -3.95
N ASP A 126 -6.83 31.23 -4.07
CA ASP A 126 -8.25 31.30 -3.75
C ASP A 126 -9.09 30.44 -4.70
N GLN A 127 -10.38 30.28 -4.39
CA GLN A 127 -11.31 29.45 -5.17
C GLN A 127 -11.48 29.91 -6.62
N ASN A 128 -11.17 31.18 -6.92
CA ASN A 128 -11.27 31.76 -8.26
C ASN A 128 -9.95 31.63 -9.05
N SER A 129 -8.89 31.09 -8.43
CA SER A 129 -7.55 31.01 -8.99
C SER A 129 -6.91 32.38 -9.28
N GLU A 130 -7.31 33.43 -8.56
CA GLU A 130 -6.85 34.81 -8.84
C GLU A 130 -5.73 35.24 -7.88
N ASN A 131 -5.93 35.01 -6.58
CA ASN A 131 -5.02 35.44 -5.52
C ASN A 131 -4.24 34.26 -4.93
N ILE A 132 -2.97 34.49 -4.58
CA ILE A 132 -2.14 33.52 -3.85
C ILE A 132 -2.48 33.62 -2.37
N LEU A 133 -2.91 32.51 -1.78
CA LEU A 133 -3.15 32.40 -0.32
C LEU A 133 -1.87 31.98 0.41
N VAL A 134 -1.15 30.99 -0.13
CA VAL A 134 0.09 30.46 0.46
C VAL A 134 1.07 30.12 -0.65
N GLN A 135 2.35 30.43 -0.44
CA GLN A 135 3.46 29.98 -1.27
C GLN A 135 4.60 29.51 -0.37
N THR A 136 5.03 28.26 -0.52
CA THR A 136 6.05 27.65 0.36
C THR A 136 6.81 26.54 -0.36
N LEU A 137 7.95 26.15 0.21
CA LEU A 137 8.59 24.88 -0.08
C LEU A 137 8.05 23.78 0.84
N VAL A 138 7.87 22.58 0.28
CA VAL A 138 7.58 21.34 1.00
C VAL A 138 8.49 20.24 0.47
N ASN A 139 8.93 19.32 1.33
CA ASN A 139 9.72 18.17 0.92
C ASN A 139 8.82 16.93 0.94
N VAL A 140 8.48 16.38 -0.22
CA VAL A 140 7.73 15.13 -0.31
C VAL A 140 8.70 13.99 -0.09
N VAL A 141 8.43 13.18 0.91
CA VAL A 141 9.29 12.07 1.32
C VAL A 141 8.51 10.76 1.25
N PRO A 142 9.19 9.64 0.97
CA PRO A 142 8.53 8.34 1.01
C PRO A 142 8.25 7.86 2.42
N GLU A 143 7.22 7.01 2.53
CA GLU A 143 6.94 6.17 3.69
C GLU A 143 8.14 5.27 4.00
N ASN A 144 8.39 5.00 5.28
CA ASN A 144 9.55 4.21 5.70
C ASN A 144 9.44 2.75 5.26
N GLU A 145 8.22 2.25 5.15
CA GLU A 145 7.85 0.87 4.81
C GLU A 145 8.27 0.50 3.38
N ILE A 146 8.24 1.46 2.45
CA ILE A 146 8.65 1.25 1.06
C ILE A 146 10.14 1.55 0.82
N CYS A 147 10.85 2.05 1.83
CA CYS A 147 12.26 2.38 1.75
C CYS A 147 13.14 1.18 2.10
N MET A 148 14.19 0.95 1.30
CA MET A 148 15.17 -0.12 1.50
C MET A 148 15.75 -0.07 2.92
N PRO A 149 15.63 -1.15 3.72
CA PRO A 149 16.20 -1.17 5.05
C PRO A 149 17.71 -1.38 5.00
N LYS A 150 18.41 -1.14 6.11
CA LYS A 150 19.83 -1.51 6.19
C LYS A 150 20.05 -3.02 6.23
N LYS A 151 19.07 -3.77 6.75
CA LYS A 151 19.12 -5.23 6.87
C LYS A 151 17.74 -5.83 6.64
N PHE A 152 17.71 -6.98 5.96
CA PHE A 152 16.57 -7.88 6.03
C PHE A 152 16.81 -8.99 7.05
N VAL A 153 15.76 -9.36 7.76
CA VAL A 153 15.68 -10.62 8.53
C VAL A 153 14.65 -11.49 7.84
N LEU A 154 15.07 -12.64 7.32
CA LEU A 154 14.20 -13.54 6.58
C LEU A 154 13.72 -14.68 7.46
N ARG A 155 12.40 -14.87 7.45
CA ARG A 155 11.74 -15.93 8.20
C ARG A 155 10.75 -16.66 7.32
N ASP A 156 10.45 -17.90 7.68
CA ASP A 156 9.33 -18.59 7.06
C ASP A 156 8.00 -18.18 7.73
N SER A 157 6.95 -18.65 7.10
CA SER A 157 5.55 -18.45 7.44
C SER A 157 5.17 -18.84 8.89
N VAL A 158 5.95 -19.71 9.56
CA VAL A 158 5.76 -20.10 10.98
C VAL A 158 6.88 -19.54 11.88
N ASN A 159 7.53 -18.46 11.43
CA ASN A 159 8.54 -17.68 12.14
C ASN A 159 9.90 -18.36 12.34
N ASN A 160 10.20 -19.45 11.62
CA ASN A 160 11.55 -20.04 11.62
C ASN A 160 12.53 -19.15 10.85
N ILE A 161 13.78 -19.15 11.27
CA ILE A 161 14.86 -18.41 10.62
C ILE A 161 15.24 -19.10 9.30
N LEU A 162 15.33 -18.34 8.21
CA LEU A 162 15.79 -18.84 6.91
C LEU A 162 17.28 -18.55 6.74
N VAL A 163 18.13 -19.57 6.95
CA VAL A 163 19.59 -19.51 6.80
C VAL A 163 19.97 -19.83 5.36
N GLY A 164 20.89 -19.08 4.76
CA GLY A 164 21.35 -19.30 3.39
C GLY A 164 20.35 -18.91 2.30
N ALA A 165 19.24 -18.27 2.65
CA ALA A 165 18.30 -17.70 1.69
C ALA A 165 18.96 -16.57 0.91
N SER A 166 18.74 -16.53 -0.41
CA SER A 166 19.31 -15.54 -1.32
C SER A 166 18.40 -14.32 -1.43
N VAL A 167 18.97 -13.13 -1.33
CA VAL A 167 18.34 -11.86 -1.70
C VAL A 167 19.08 -11.26 -2.89
N LYS A 168 18.33 -10.98 -3.96
CA LYS A 168 18.82 -10.29 -5.16
C LYS A 168 18.14 -8.94 -5.26
N LEU A 169 18.93 -7.90 -5.54
CA LEU A 169 18.40 -6.59 -5.91
C LEU A 169 18.63 -6.40 -7.40
N LYS A 170 17.56 -6.04 -8.12
CA LYS A 170 17.63 -5.72 -9.54
C LYS A 170 17.31 -4.25 -9.77
N LEU A 171 18.06 -3.64 -10.67
CA LEU A 171 17.80 -2.32 -11.20
C LEU A 171 17.64 -2.44 -12.72
N HIS A 172 16.46 -2.12 -13.23
CA HIS A 172 16.11 -2.30 -14.65
C HIS A 172 16.43 -3.73 -15.15
N ASP A 173 15.92 -4.74 -14.43
CA ASP A 173 16.15 -6.17 -14.67
C ASP A 173 17.60 -6.68 -14.54
N GLN A 174 18.57 -5.79 -14.26
CA GLN A 174 19.96 -6.17 -14.02
C GLN A 174 20.21 -6.42 -12.53
N VAL A 175 20.72 -7.60 -12.18
CA VAL A 175 21.11 -7.91 -10.81
C VAL A 175 22.31 -7.04 -10.41
N VAL A 176 22.12 -6.15 -9.45
CA VAL A 176 23.16 -5.24 -8.93
C VAL A 176 23.71 -5.68 -7.57
N PHE A 177 23.00 -6.57 -6.88
CA PHE A 177 23.43 -7.16 -5.61
C PHE A 177 22.90 -8.58 -5.48
N THR A 178 23.70 -9.44 -4.86
CA THR A 178 23.26 -10.74 -4.36
C THR A 178 23.89 -10.94 -2.99
N GLY A 179 23.06 -11.26 -2.01
CA GLY A 179 23.48 -11.59 -0.65
C GLY A 179 22.77 -12.85 -0.19
N SER A 180 23.33 -13.50 0.82
CA SER A 180 22.71 -14.64 1.49
C SER A 180 22.56 -14.37 2.97
N THR A 181 21.51 -14.92 3.58
CA THR A 181 21.28 -14.78 5.01
C THR A 181 22.28 -15.59 5.84
N ASP A 182 22.69 -15.01 6.96
CA ASP A 182 23.54 -15.65 7.96
C ASP A 182 22.75 -16.63 8.87
N SER A 183 23.39 -17.13 9.93
CA SER A 183 22.75 -18.04 10.90
C SER A 183 21.60 -17.41 11.70
N ALA A 184 21.47 -16.09 11.69
CA ALA A 184 20.35 -15.36 12.29
C ALA A 184 19.28 -15.01 11.24
N GLY A 185 19.40 -15.49 10.00
CA GLY A 185 18.49 -15.17 8.90
C GLY A 185 18.67 -13.75 8.39
N THR A 186 19.79 -13.10 8.72
CA THR A 186 20.02 -11.70 8.42
C THR A 186 20.87 -11.53 7.16
N VAL A 187 20.49 -10.59 6.29
CA VAL A 187 21.32 -10.13 5.17
C VAL A 187 21.41 -8.61 5.19
N ILE A 188 22.63 -8.09 5.06
CA ILE A 188 22.92 -6.66 5.09
C ILE A 188 22.82 -6.10 3.66
N MET A 189 22.08 -5.01 3.50
CA MET A 189 21.96 -4.33 2.21
C MET A 189 23.20 -3.48 1.91
N PRO A 190 23.65 -3.42 0.64
CA PRO A 190 24.82 -2.63 0.27
C PRO A 190 24.56 -1.13 0.48
N THR A 191 25.51 -0.43 1.10
CA THR A 191 25.43 1.02 1.36
C THR A 191 25.74 1.88 0.12
N THR A 192 26.15 1.24 -0.98
CA THR A 192 26.54 1.90 -2.24
C THR A 192 25.40 2.01 -3.25
N LEU A 193 24.18 1.58 -2.91
CA LEU A 193 23.03 1.72 -3.79
C LEU A 193 22.73 3.20 -4.02
N GLN A 194 22.42 3.52 -5.27
CA GLN A 194 22.03 4.88 -5.65
C GLN A 194 20.53 5.07 -5.42
N LYS A 195 20.10 6.34 -5.34
CA LYS A 195 18.68 6.67 -5.27
C LYS A 195 17.96 6.12 -6.50
N ASN A 196 17.14 5.09 -6.31
CA ASN A 196 16.36 4.43 -7.36
C ASN A 196 15.29 3.52 -6.76
N CYS A 197 14.45 2.94 -7.62
CA CYS A 197 13.59 1.81 -7.30
C CYS A 197 14.28 0.50 -7.68
N TYR A 198 14.20 -0.49 -6.80
CA TYR A 198 14.82 -1.81 -6.97
C TYR A 198 13.76 -2.89 -6.84
N ASP A 199 13.80 -3.87 -7.73
CA ASP A 199 13.09 -5.13 -7.51
C ASP A 199 13.92 -5.99 -6.56
N VAL A 200 13.29 -6.39 -5.45
CA VAL A 200 13.84 -7.30 -4.45
C VAL A 200 13.29 -8.68 -4.76
N GLU A 201 14.18 -9.64 -4.98
CA GLU A 201 13.83 -11.04 -5.21
C GLU A 201 14.47 -11.91 -4.14
N ILE A 202 13.64 -12.65 -3.40
CA ILE A 202 14.05 -13.49 -2.28
C ILE A 202 13.75 -14.95 -2.59
N HIS A 203 14.75 -15.82 -2.41
CA HIS A 203 14.64 -17.27 -2.55
C HIS A 203 15.15 -17.95 -1.28
N ALA A 204 14.39 -18.88 -0.72
CA ALA A 204 14.94 -19.76 0.31
C ALA A 204 16.01 -20.69 -0.29
N SER A 205 16.79 -21.32 0.57
CA SER A 205 17.81 -22.31 0.16
C SER A 205 17.22 -23.65 -0.30
N ASP A 206 15.93 -23.88 -0.06
CA ASP A 206 15.21 -25.09 -0.40
C ASP A 206 14.08 -24.83 -1.41
N ALA A 207 13.53 -25.91 -1.97
CA ALA A 207 12.39 -25.86 -2.89
C ALA A 207 11.02 -25.89 -2.17
N GLN A 208 11.01 -25.91 -0.84
CA GLN A 208 9.79 -25.91 -0.02
C GLN A 208 9.30 -24.50 0.30
N HIS A 209 9.89 -23.45 -0.29
CA HIS A 209 9.44 -22.08 -0.15
C HIS A 209 9.27 -21.42 -1.51
N LYS A 210 8.20 -20.64 -1.65
CA LYS A 210 7.91 -19.85 -2.85
C LYS A 210 8.82 -18.62 -2.87
N PRO A 211 9.33 -18.19 -4.03
CA PRO A 211 10.06 -16.93 -4.11
C PRO A 211 9.15 -15.75 -3.80
N SER A 212 9.70 -14.72 -3.16
CA SER A 212 9.02 -13.44 -2.93
C SER A 212 9.66 -12.37 -3.81
N VAL A 213 8.84 -11.54 -4.46
CA VAL A 213 9.31 -10.46 -5.33
C VAL A 213 8.54 -9.19 -5.02
N PHE A 214 9.20 -8.12 -4.62
CA PHE A 214 8.57 -6.83 -4.32
C PHE A 214 9.47 -5.66 -4.71
N ARG A 215 8.97 -4.43 -4.62
CA ARG A 215 9.76 -3.23 -4.92
C ARG A 215 10.11 -2.48 -3.65
N MET A 216 11.30 -1.90 -3.63
CA MET A 216 11.68 -0.93 -2.61
C MET A 216 12.45 0.21 -3.25
N ILE A 217 12.36 1.39 -2.65
CA ILE A 217 13.15 2.54 -3.09
C ILE A 217 14.34 2.77 -2.17
N VAL A 218 15.46 3.17 -2.75
CA VAL A 218 16.56 3.78 -2.01
C VAL A 218 16.38 5.29 -2.12
N TYR A 219 16.21 5.97 -0.99
CA TYR A 219 16.00 7.41 -0.97
C TYR A 219 16.70 8.03 0.25
N GLU A 220 17.87 8.62 0.06
CA GLU A 220 18.66 9.21 1.17
C GLU A 220 18.86 8.22 2.34
N ASN A 221 18.97 8.69 3.59
CA ASN A 221 19.02 7.85 4.79
C ASN A 221 17.61 7.48 5.28
N ARG A 222 16.69 7.16 4.36
CA ARG A 222 15.36 6.63 4.69
C ARG A 222 15.39 5.11 4.69
N GLY A 223 14.47 4.52 5.45
CA GLY A 223 14.39 3.09 5.67
C GLY A 223 14.76 2.70 7.09
N SER A 224 14.11 1.65 7.57
CA SER A 224 14.34 1.12 8.90
C SER A 224 15.72 0.46 9.01
N GLU A 225 16.27 0.42 10.23
CA GLU A 225 17.50 -0.33 10.50
C GLU A 225 17.36 -1.81 10.11
N ILE A 226 16.18 -2.38 10.38
CA ILE A 226 15.86 -3.78 10.14
C ILE A 226 14.43 -3.84 9.57
N SER A 227 14.23 -4.68 8.57
CA SER A 227 12.91 -5.12 8.12
C SER A 227 12.84 -6.64 8.13
N THR A 228 11.81 -7.21 8.74
CA THR A 228 11.57 -8.65 8.70
C THR A 228 10.68 -8.99 7.51
N GLN A 229 11.09 -9.97 6.71
CA GLN A 229 10.32 -10.45 5.55
C GLN A 229 9.97 -11.91 5.76
N PHE A 230 8.70 -12.25 5.53
CA PHE A 230 8.20 -13.62 5.62
C PHE A 230 8.17 -14.24 4.22
N ILE A 231 8.69 -15.46 4.11
CA ILE A 231 8.69 -16.24 2.88
C ILE A 231 7.72 -17.40 3.04
N CYS A 232 6.77 -17.46 2.11
CA CYS A 232 5.68 -18.40 2.12
C CYS A 232 6.19 -19.79 1.75
N ARG A 233 5.75 -20.80 2.49
CA ARG A 233 6.12 -22.19 2.19
C ARG A 233 5.32 -22.71 0.98
N GLN A 234 5.99 -23.49 0.14
CA GLN A 234 5.39 -24.44 -0.80
C GLN A 234 5.01 -25.67 0.02
N LEU A 235 3.73 -26.05 0.04
CA LEU A 235 3.26 -27.07 0.97
C LEU A 235 2.36 -28.12 0.31
N ASP A 236 2.22 -29.25 1.01
CA ASP A 236 1.87 -30.58 0.50
C ASP A 236 0.39 -30.80 0.09
N SER A 237 0.19 -31.91 -0.62
CA SER A 237 -0.83 -32.16 -1.65
C SER A 237 -2.19 -32.71 -1.19
N ASP A 238 -2.73 -32.35 -0.02
CA ASP A 238 -3.99 -32.96 0.47
C ASP A 238 -5.08 -31.98 0.95
N GLN A 239 -4.98 -30.69 0.61
CA GLN A 239 -5.90 -29.63 1.03
C GLN A 239 -6.36 -28.77 -0.15
N LEU A 240 -7.49 -28.08 0.00
CA LEU A 240 -7.84 -26.97 -0.88
C LEU A 240 -6.91 -25.80 -0.54
N GLU A 241 -6.28 -25.22 -1.55
CA GLU A 241 -5.50 -24.00 -1.41
C GLU A 241 -6.18 -22.84 -2.14
N ILE A 242 -6.19 -21.69 -1.50
CA ILE A 242 -6.63 -20.41 -2.06
C ILE A 242 -5.42 -19.49 -2.03
N VAL A 243 -4.82 -19.25 -3.19
CA VAL A 243 -3.63 -18.41 -3.36
C VAL A 243 -4.04 -17.05 -3.89
N LEU A 244 -3.90 -16.01 -3.07
CA LEU A 244 -4.02 -14.62 -3.46
C LEU A 244 -2.66 -14.10 -3.94
N LYS A 245 -2.63 -13.55 -5.15
CA LYS A 245 -1.53 -12.72 -5.66
C LYS A 245 -2.09 -11.39 -6.11
N TRP A 246 -1.28 -10.34 -6.09
CA TRP A 246 -1.66 -9.04 -6.62
C TRP A 246 -0.45 -8.36 -7.24
N GLY A 247 -0.62 -7.12 -7.68
CA GLY A 247 0.47 -6.27 -8.15
C GLY A 247 1.18 -5.57 -7.00
N THR A 248 1.97 -4.56 -7.33
CA THR A 248 2.81 -3.86 -6.34
C THR A 248 2.00 -2.84 -5.52
N ILE A 249 0.87 -2.37 -6.04
CA ILE A 249 -0.01 -1.36 -5.43
C ILE A 249 -1.46 -1.89 -5.53
N PRO A 250 -2.24 -1.97 -4.43
CA PRO A 250 -1.86 -1.72 -3.03
C PRO A 250 -0.73 -2.65 -2.57
N ARG A 251 0.11 -2.19 -1.63
CA ARG A 251 1.20 -3.01 -1.08
C ARG A 251 0.72 -4.16 -0.19
N ASP A 252 -0.47 -4.05 0.36
CA ASP A 252 -0.98 -5.00 1.34
C ASP A 252 -2.43 -5.37 1.04
N LEU A 253 -2.62 -6.62 0.60
CA LEU A 253 -3.91 -7.27 0.47
C LEU A 253 -3.93 -8.51 1.36
N ASP A 254 -4.87 -8.54 2.30
CA ASP A 254 -5.07 -9.62 3.24
C ASP A 254 -6.08 -10.65 2.75
N SER A 255 -5.76 -11.91 2.99
CA SER A 255 -6.67 -13.06 2.85
C SER A 255 -7.51 -13.23 4.12
N HIS A 256 -8.83 -13.15 3.98
CA HIS A 256 -9.77 -13.45 5.06
C HIS A 256 -10.63 -14.66 4.69
N LEU A 257 -10.64 -15.69 5.54
CA LEU A 257 -11.55 -16.82 5.43
C LEU A 257 -12.48 -16.88 6.65
N HIS A 258 -13.76 -16.60 6.43
CA HIS A 258 -14.79 -16.79 7.44
C HIS A 258 -15.41 -18.18 7.32
N ILE A 259 -15.73 -18.81 8.44
CA ILE A 259 -16.36 -20.14 8.51
C ILE A 259 -17.73 -19.99 9.17
N SER A 260 -18.74 -20.73 8.70
CA SER A 260 -20.13 -20.60 9.16
C SER A 260 -20.37 -20.92 10.63
N ASP A 261 -19.40 -21.54 11.31
CA ASP A 261 -19.42 -21.80 12.75
C ASP A 261 -18.85 -20.64 13.60
N GLY A 262 -18.40 -19.56 12.95
CA GLY A 262 -17.90 -18.35 13.60
C GLY A 262 -16.38 -18.22 13.63
N ARG A 263 -15.63 -19.22 13.16
CA ARG A 263 -14.16 -19.11 13.01
C ARG A 263 -13.79 -18.14 11.88
N HIS A 264 -12.64 -17.50 12.02
CA HIS A 264 -12.13 -16.53 11.06
C HIS A 264 -10.60 -16.62 10.99
N VAL A 265 -10.06 -16.95 9.81
CA VAL A 265 -8.62 -17.02 9.54
C VAL A 265 -8.17 -15.80 8.73
N TYR A 266 -7.19 -15.08 9.25
CA TYR A 266 -6.59 -13.88 8.66
C TYR A 266 -5.22 -13.59 9.32
N TYR A 267 -4.57 -12.46 9.01
CA TYR A 267 -3.21 -12.16 9.46
C TYR A 267 -3.01 -12.25 10.99
N GLU A 268 -4.00 -11.95 11.82
CA GLU A 268 -3.87 -12.03 13.29
C GLU A 268 -4.19 -13.43 13.84
N SER A 269 -5.22 -14.11 13.30
CA SER A 269 -5.52 -15.53 13.61
C SER A 269 -5.21 -16.41 12.41
N LYS A 270 -3.93 -16.77 12.25
CA LYS A 270 -3.44 -17.50 11.06
C LYS A 270 -3.80 -18.99 11.04
N VAL A 271 -4.20 -19.59 12.16
CA VAL A 271 -4.47 -21.03 12.25
C VAL A 271 -5.72 -21.29 13.09
N GLU A 272 -6.71 -21.94 12.49
CA GLU A 272 -7.95 -22.38 13.14
C GLU A 272 -8.24 -23.83 12.72
N GLU A 273 -7.91 -24.79 13.59
CA GLU A 273 -8.06 -26.23 13.37
C GLU A 273 -7.53 -26.73 12.01
N ASN A 274 -8.44 -26.91 11.05
CA ASN A 274 -8.24 -27.46 9.71
C ASN A 274 -7.93 -26.40 8.66
N VAL A 275 -7.82 -25.13 9.07
CA VAL A 275 -7.55 -23.98 8.21
C VAL A 275 -6.30 -23.26 8.66
N SER A 276 -5.46 -22.87 7.70
CA SER A 276 -4.26 -22.07 7.98
C SER A 276 -3.97 -21.07 6.86
N LEU A 277 -3.59 -19.85 7.22
CA LEU A 277 -2.92 -18.87 6.36
C LEU A 277 -1.40 -19.10 6.45
N ASP A 278 -0.72 -19.17 5.31
CA ASP A 278 0.73 -19.41 5.28
C ASP A 278 1.50 -18.20 5.83
N CYS A 279 1.42 -17.06 5.16
CA CYS A 279 2.20 -15.86 5.39
C CYS A 279 1.29 -14.63 5.26
N ASP A 280 1.72 -13.56 5.91
CA ASP A 280 1.14 -12.21 5.80
C ASP A 280 2.15 -11.37 5.00
N VAL A 281 1.77 -10.94 3.79
CA VAL A 281 2.68 -10.28 2.84
C VAL A 281 2.26 -8.83 2.63
N THR A 282 3.04 -7.89 3.18
CA THR A 282 2.63 -6.47 3.30
C THR A 282 3.35 -5.48 2.36
N ASN A 283 4.18 -5.99 1.45
CA ASN A 283 5.06 -5.19 0.56
C ASN A 283 4.76 -5.35 -0.95
N GLY A 284 3.60 -5.90 -1.28
CA GLY A 284 3.09 -6.04 -2.64
C GLY A 284 3.38 -7.42 -3.21
N ASN A 285 2.77 -7.69 -4.37
CA ASN A 285 3.00 -8.86 -5.20
C ASN A 285 2.69 -10.24 -4.59
N GLY A 286 2.24 -10.31 -3.32
CA GLY A 286 1.93 -11.56 -2.64
C GLY A 286 3.02 -12.65 -2.80
N PRO A 287 2.66 -13.95 -2.83
CA PRO A 287 1.34 -14.50 -2.56
C PRO A 287 1.00 -14.59 -1.07
N GLU A 288 -0.28 -14.61 -0.75
CA GLU A 288 -0.80 -15.23 0.47
C GLU A 288 -1.56 -16.51 0.10
N THR A 289 -1.50 -17.54 0.93
CA THR A 289 -2.17 -18.82 0.71
C THR A 289 -2.95 -19.25 1.93
N ILE A 290 -4.27 -19.35 1.79
CA ILE A 290 -5.11 -20.06 2.76
C ILE A 290 -5.20 -21.52 2.34
N LYS A 291 -5.09 -22.41 3.32
CA LYS A 291 -5.34 -23.84 3.14
C LYS A 291 -6.47 -24.31 4.01
N ILE A 292 -7.24 -25.25 3.49
CA ILE A 292 -8.47 -25.72 4.10
C ILE A 292 -8.58 -27.23 3.91
N ARG A 293 -8.74 -27.97 5.02
CA ARG A 293 -9.39 -29.28 4.99
C ARG A 293 -10.89 -29.06 5.18
N LEU A 294 -11.65 -29.17 4.09
CA LEU A 294 -13.08 -28.90 4.10
C LEU A 294 -13.84 -29.91 4.98
N GLU A 295 -14.57 -29.39 5.96
CA GLU A 295 -15.47 -30.16 6.82
C GLU A 295 -16.92 -30.15 6.29
N PRO A 296 -17.58 -31.30 6.20
CA PRO A 296 -19.00 -31.38 5.85
C PRO A 296 -19.88 -30.58 6.83
N GLY A 297 -20.91 -29.92 6.30
CA GLY A 297 -21.82 -29.08 7.08
C GLY A 297 -21.36 -27.63 7.30
N LEU A 298 -20.10 -27.30 7.00
CA LEU A 298 -19.58 -25.94 7.08
C LEU A 298 -19.57 -25.24 5.72
N LYS A 299 -19.69 -23.91 5.75
CA LYS A 299 -19.46 -23.01 4.61
C LYS A 299 -18.29 -22.09 4.90
N TYR A 300 -17.53 -21.77 3.87
CA TYR A 300 -16.33 -20.94 3.95
C TYR A 300 -16.47 -19.76 3.00
N LEU A 301 -16.36 -18.54 3.50
CA LEU A 301 -16.40 -17.31 2.71
C LEU A 301 -14.98 -16.75 2.59
N TYR A 302 -14.47 -16.68 1.37
CA TYR A 302 -13.18 -16.07 1.07
C TYR A 302 -13.36 -14.61 0.64
N VAL A 303 -12.65 -13.71 1.33
CA VAL A 303 -12.68 -12.27 1.15
C VAL A 303 -11.25 -11.75 1.02
N VAL A 304 -11.03 -10.85 0.07
CA VAL A 304 -9.77 -10.10 -0.03
C VAL A 304 -9.99 -8.72 0.57
N HIS A 305 -9.17 -8.34 1.54
CA HIS A 305 -9.20 -7.02 2.16
C HIS A 305 -7.99 -6.21 1.72
N ARG A 306 -8.22 -4.99 1.23
CA ARG A 306 -7.17 -3.99 1.06
C ARG A 306 -6.87 -3.34 2.41
N TYR A 307 -5.85 -3.84 3.08
CA TYR A 307 -5.42 -3.33 4.38
C TYR A 307 -4.64 -2.01 4.24
N SER A 308 -3.70 -1.99 3.31
CA SER A 308 -2.90 -0.80 2.99
C SER A 308 -3.74 0.30 2.35
N ARG A 309 -3.29 1.54 2.55
CA ARG A 309 -4.01 2.74 2.11
C ARG A 309 -3.49 3.34 0.81
N ASP A 310 -2.49 2.74 0.17
CA ASP A 310 -2.04 3.08 -1.17
C ASP A 310 -2.88 2.37 -2.25
N GLY A 311 -2.94 2.96 -3.45
CA GLY A 311 -3.66 2.36 -4.58
C GLY A 311 -5.17 2.22 -4.40
N HIS A 312 -5.79 1.43 -5.30
CA HIS A 312 -7.19 1.04 -5.21
C HIS A 312 -7.29 -0.47 -5.33
N LEU A 313 -8.21 -1.09 -4.56
CA LEU A 313 -8.40 -2.54 -4.59
C LEU A 313 -8.68 -3.04 -6.03
N THR A 314 -9.55 -2.38 -6.79
CA THR A 314 -9.87 -2.80 -8.17
C THR A 314 -8.75 -2.57 -9.19
N LYS A 315 -7.70 -1.82 -8.83
CA LYS A 315 -6.49 -1.62 -9.65
C LYS A 315 -5.32 -2.48 -9.21
N SER A 316 -5.53 -3.33 -8.20
CA SER A 316 -4.50 -4.20 -7.63
C SER A 316 -3.95 -5.23 -8.61
N GLY A 317 -4.70 -5.59 -9.65
CA GLY A 317 -4.39 -6.77 -10.46
C GLY A 317 -4.48 -8.08 -9.67
N ALA A 318 -5.25 -8.10 -8.57
CA ALA A 318 -5.39 -9.28 -7.73
C ALA A 318 -5.95 -10.48 -8.50
N THR A 319 -5.37 -11.64 -8.22
CA THR A 319 -5.71 -12.95 -8.77
C THR A 319 -5.87 -13.91 -7.61
N VAL A 320 -7.00 -14.61 -7.56
CA VAL A 320 -7.24 -15.69 -6.59
C VAL A 320 -7.21 -17.00 -7.35
N THR A 321 -6.27 -17.86 -6.97
CA THR A 321 -6.05 -19.17 -7.59
C THR A 321 -6.48 -20.24 -6.60
N PHE A 322 -7.41 -21.11 -7.02
CA PHE A 322 -7.85 -22.25 -6.25
C PHE A 322 -7.12 -23.49 -6.75
N ASN A 323 -6.29 -24.09 -5.90
CA ASN A 323 -5.65 -25.37 -6.18
C ASN A 323 -6.34 -26.45 -5.36
N ASN A 324 -6.77 -27.52 -6.02
CA ASN A 324 -7.39 -28.65 -5.36
C ASN A 324 -6.55 -29.91 -5.60
N SER A 325 -5.38 -29.93 -4.97
CA SER A 325 -4.37 -30.97 -5.13
C SER A 325 -4.88 -32.36 -4.71
N ALA A 326 -6.00 -32.44 -3.97
CA ALA A 326 -6.62 -33.68 -3.51
C ALA A 326 -7.57 -34.35 -4.53
N ILE A 327 -7.91 -33.69 -5.66
CA ILE A 327 -8.93 -34.20 -6.61
C ILE A 327 -8.38 -34.40 -8.03
N THR A 328 -7.32 -33.69 -8.43
CA THR A 328 -6.72 -33.84 -9.75
C THR A 328 -5.24 -34.19 -9.64
N ASN A 329 -4.78 -35.26 -10.31
CA ASN A 329 -3.34 -35.55 -10.49
C ASN A 329 -2.63 -34.53 -11.43
N SER A 330 -3.23 -33.35 -11.65
CA SER A 330 -2.68 -32.32 -12.52
C SER A 330 -2.10 -31.18 -11.70
N ASN A 331 -0.90 -30.72 -12.08
CA ASN A 331 -0.28 -29.51 -11.54
C ASN A 331 -0.96 -28.20 -12.03
N THR A 332 -2.12 -28.31 -12.69
CA THR A 332 -2.87 -27.16 -13.22
C THR A 332 -3.83 -26.67 -12.15
N PRO A 333 -3.89 -25.34 -11.90
CA PRO A 333 -4.89 -24.77 -11.01
C PRO A 333 -6.31 -25.20 -11.38
N TYR A 334 -7.14 -25.50 -10.38
CA TYR A 334 -8.53 -25.89 -10.60
C TYR A 334 -9.36 -24.70 -11.10
N GLN A 335 -9.08 -23.50 -10.57
CA GLN A 335 -9.74 -22.26 -11.00
C GLN A 335 -8.87 -21.04 -10.72
N VAL A 336 -8.89 -20.06 -11.63
CA VAL A 336 -8.27 -18.73 -11.43
C VAL A 336 -9.34 -17.67 -11.60
N VAL A 337 -9.45 -16.76 -10.63
CA VAL A 337 -10.35 -15.62 -10.65
C VAL A 337 -9.53 -14.35 -10.60
N GLN A 338 -9.82 -13.42 -11.51
CA GLN A 338 -9.22 -12.08 -11.52
C GLN A 338 -10.17 -11.12 -10.83
N ILE A 339 -9.62 -10.14 -10.11
CA ILE A 339 -10.42 -9.06 -9.55
C ILE A 339 -11.20 -8.35 -10.68
N PRO A 340 -12.50 -8.11 -10.53
CA PRO A 340 -13.27 -7.43 -11.56
C PRO A 340 -12.79 -6.00 -11.83
N VAL A 341 -12.67 -5.65 -13.12
CA VAL A 341 -12.32 -4.29 -13.56
C VAL A 341 -13.56 -3.41 -13.52
N VAL A 342 -13.90 -2.92 -12.32
CA VAL A 342 -15.04 -2.02 -12.08
C VAL A 342 -14.62 -0.78 -11.31
N ASN A 343 -15.36 0.32 -11.49
CA ASN A 343 -15.08 1.58 -10.79
C ASN A 343 -15.65 1.55 -9.36
N GLN A 344 -14.87 0.99 -8.43
CA GLN A 344 -15.19 0.96 -6.99
C GLN A 344 -14.05 1.61 -6.19
N PRO A 345 -13.85 2.94 -6.29
CA PRO A 345 -12.66 3.61 -5.79
C PRO A 345 -12.52 3.57 -4.25
N ASN A 346 -13.62 3.28 -3.55
CA ASN A 346 -13.69 3.20 -2.09
C ASN A 346 -13.74 1.77 -1.55
N ALA A 347 -13.76 0.76 -2.43
CA ALA A 347 -13.84 -0.62 -1.99
C ALA A 347 -12.59 -1.00 -1.22
N ASN A 348 -12.82 -1.47 0.01
CA ASN A 348 -11.77 -2.05 0.84
C ASN A 348 -11.88 -3.58 0.86
N PHE A 349 -13.04 -4.16 0.56
CA PHE A 349 -13.20 -5.61 0.54
C PHE A 349 -13.75 -6.08 -0.81
N TRP A 350 -13.19 -7.18 -1.31
CA TRP A 350 -13.69 -7.94 -2.44
C TRP A 350 -14.18 -9.30 -1.94
N ILE A 351 -15.47 -9.55 -2.07
CA ILE A 351 -16.09 -10.83 -1.71
C ILE A 351 -15.91 -11.77 -2.89
N VAL A 352 -15.09 -12.80 -2.74
CA VAL A 352 -14.64 -13.62 -3.87
C VAL A 352 -15.57 -14.81 -4.08
N CYS A 353 -15.71 -15.65 -3.06
CA CYS A 353 -16.48 -16.88 -3.17
C CYS A 353 -16.98 -17.40 -1.82
N GLU A 354 -18.02 -18.23 -1.91
CA GLU A 354 -18.44 -19.15 -0.85
C GLU A 354 -18.09 -20.58 -1.29
N ILE A 355 -17.53 -21.37 -0.39
CA ILE A 355 -17.19 -22.78 -0.60
C ILE A 355 -18.07 -23.61 0.35
N ASP A 356 -18.76 -24.60 -0.20
CA ASP A 356 -19.57 -25.53 0.59
C ASP A 356 -18.71 -26.75 0.97
N GLY A 357 -18.51 -26.99 2.27
CA GLY A 357 -17.66 -28.06 2.77
C GLY A 357 -18.21 -29.47 2.54
N THR A 358 -19.51 -29.61 2.26
CA THR A 358 -20.16 -30.90 1.98
C THR A 358 -20.02 -31.29 0.52
N THR A 359 -20.41 -30.38 -0.37
CA THR A 359 -20.44 -30.60 -1.82
C THR A 359 -19.12 -30.26 -2.50
N LYS A 360 -18.23 -29.53 -1.80
CA LYS A 360 -16.97 -28.98 -2.32
C LYS A 360 -17.17 -27.99 -3.48
N ASN A 361 -18.38 -27.50 -3.68
CA ASN A 361 -18.70 -26.52 -4.71
C ASN A 361 -18.20 -25.13 -4.29
N ILE A 362 -17.64 -24.40 -5.26
CA ILE A 362 -17.21 -23.02 -5.10
C ILE A 362 -18.20 -22.12 -5.85
N ARG A 363 -18.96 -21.31 -5.11
CA ARG A 363 -19.87 -20.29 -5.64
C ARG A 363 -19.16 -18.94 -5.68
N MET A 364 -18.85 -18.46 -6.87
CA MET A 364 -18.24 -17.15 -7.07
C MET A 364 -19.26 -16.03 -6.89
N PHE A 365 -18.83 -14.92 -6.28
CA PHE A 365 -19.60 -13.68 -6.25
C PHE A 365 -19.10 -12.75 -7.36
N GLU A 366 -20.01 -12.32 -8.23
CA GLU A 366 -19.69 -11.37 -9.30
C GLU A 366 -19.78 -9.93 -8.79
N ASN A 367 -18.75 -9.12 -9.05
CA ASN A 367 -18.72 -7.69 -8.74
C ASN A 367 -19.11 -7.33 -7.29
N ALA A 368 -18.82 -8.21 -6.33
CA ALA A 368 -19.20 -8.02 -4.94
C ALA A 368 -18.10 -7.29 -4.16
N PHE A 369 -18.34 -6.02 -3.83
CA PHE A 369 -17.41 -5.17 -3.09
C PHE A 369 -18.10 -4.50 -1.91
N GLU A 370 -17.36 -4.28 -0.83
CA GLU A 370 -17.85 -3.58 0.36
C GLU A 370 -16.92 -2.42 0.75
N ASN A 371 -17.54 -1.35 1.26
CA ASN A 371 -16.88 -0.11 1.67
C ASN A 371 -16.96 0.02 3.19
N HIS A 372 -16.03 -0.61 3.90
CA HIS A 372 -15.95 -0.50 5.36
C HIS A 372 -14.55 -0.13 5.83
N ASN A 373 -14.41 0.23 7.10
CA ASN A 373 -13.10 0.38 7.73
C ASN A 373 -12.39 -0.99 7.90
N ASN A 374 -11.11 -0.97 8.29
CA ASN A 374 -10.30 -2.19 8.44
C ASN A 374 -10.80 -3.17 9.53
N TYR A 375 -11.83 -2.83 10.31
CA TYR A 375 -12.33 -3.63 11.42
C TYR A 375 -13.66 -4.33 11.12
N ALA A 376 -14.24 -4.14 9.93
CA ALA A 376 -15.56 -4.66 9.59
C ALA A 376 -15.57 -6.06 8.95
N SER A 377 -14.42 -6.75 8.86
CA SER A 377 -14.34 -8.07 8.22
C SER A 377 -15.31 -9.08 8.84
N ASP A 378 -15.47 -9.09 10.17
CA ASP A 378 -16.42 -9.98 10.86
C ASP A 378 -17.89 -9.67 10.55
N GLU A 379 -18.23 -8.40 10.28
CA GLU A 379 -19.58 -8.01 9.88
C GLU A 379 -19.91 -8.54 8.47
N ILE A 380 -18.91 -8.54 7.58
CA ILE A 380 -19.00 -9.16 6.26
C ILE A 380 -19.23 -10.67 6.40
N GLY A 381 -18.42 -11.37 7.21
CA GLY A 381 -18.62 -12.80 7.47
C GLY A 381 -20.04 -13.13 7.91
N LYS A 382 -20.56 -12.39 8.91
CA LYS A 382 -21.94 -12.51 9.42
C LYS A 382 -23.01 -12.17 8.38
N LYS A 383 -22.71 -11.31 7.39
CA LYS A 383 -23.67 -10.93 6.35
C LYS A 383 -23.83 -12.03 5.30
N TYR A 384 -22.72 -12.64 4.89
CA TYR A 384 -22.68 -13.55 3.73
C TYR A 384 -22.83 -15.03 4.08
N LEU A 385 -22.53 -15.44 5.33
CA LEU A 385 -22.64 -16.83 5.78
C LEU A 385 -23.96 -17.15 6.52
N LYS A 386 -24.93 -16.23 6.52
CA LYS A 386 -26.24 -16.41 7.15
C LYS A 386 -27.16 -17.38 6.43
#